data_AF-L0JUF9-F1
#
_entry.id   AF-L0JUF9-F1
#
_cell.length_a   1.000
_cell.length_b   1.000
_cell.length_c   1.000
_cell.angle_alpha   90.00
_cell.angle_beta   90.00
_cell.angle_gamma   90.00
#
_symmetry.space_group_name_H-M   'P 1'
#
loop_
_entity.id
_entity.type
_entity.pdbx_description
1 polymer ?
#
loop_
_entity_poly.entity_id
_entity_poly.type
_entity_poly.pdbx_seq_one_letter_code
_entity_poly.pdbx_strand_id
1 'polypeptide(L)'
;MRVTEGGAVISRLETDTDGDSNDYETIYVCDIEFDGKLVPPEKPEHAVPINPRGLSPGDLWPSIYDGAKYSFSGTRFWWQNGATKLRHSFVNALPDRIIDELRQLRPDGGSFQITPAGDVLTQIPTEESPPDVQEQFRDLPRPVKRILKLRRDRGNVDMLPVYVGQLSEDDRPIEIEEATRLTDPLSEKEESSLEAWAAMGSYDESDLSVEDHRLDEPEGDR
;
A
#
# COMPACT_ATOMS: atom_id res chain seq x y z
N MET A 1 5.74 -13.16 -12.52
CA MET A 1 5.95 -13.79 -11.20
C MET A 1 5.93 -12.71 -10.13
N ARG A 2 5.27 -12.97 -8.99
CA ARG A 2 5.21 -12.12 -7.79
C ARG A 2 5.29 -13.02 -6.56
N VAL A 3 5.72 -12.47 -5.43
CA VAL A 3 5.76 -13.18 -4.14
C VAL A 3 4.80 -12.48 -3.19
N THR A 4 3.95 -13.25 -2.50
CA THR A 4 2.99 -12.74 -1.51
C THR A 4 3.66 -12.54 -0.15
N GLU A 5 2.99 -11.83 0.76
CA GLU A 5 3.37 -11.68 2.15
C GLU A 5 3.43 -13.02 2.92
N GLY A 6 2.73 -14.05 2.44
CA GLY A 6 2.80 -15.41 2.96
C GLY A 6 3.94 -16.26 2.40
N GLY A 7 4.79 -15.72 1.52
CA GLY A 7 5.89 -16.47 0.88
C GLY A 7 5.48 -17.28 -0.35
N ALA A 8 4.22 -17.19 -0.79
CA ALA A 8 3.76 -17.89 -1.98
C ALA A 8 4.22 -17.17 -3.25
N VAL A 9 4.78 -17.92 -4.20
CA VAL A 9 5.16 -17.44 -5.52
C VAL A 9 4.01 -17.68 -6.48
N ILE A 10 3.50 -16.60 -7.06
CA ILE A 10 2.42 -16.64 -8.06
C ILE A 10 2.91 -16.15 -9.42
N SER A 11 2.40 -16.72 -10.49
CA SER A 11 2.66 -16.28 -11.87
C SER A 11 1.35 -16.08 -12.64
N ARG A 12 1.48 -15.51 -13.83
CA ARG A 12 0.36 -15.35 -14.77
C ARG A 12 0.62 -16.25 -15.97
N LEU A 13 -0.34 -17.10 -16.28
CA LEU A 13 -0.37 -17.89 -17.49
C LEU A 13 -1.30 -17.19 -18.48
N GLU A 14 -0.86 -16.98 -19.71
CA GLU A 14 -1.72 -16.50 -20.79
C GLU A 14 -2.70 -17.61 -21.16
N THR A 15 -4.00 -17.33 -21.09
CA THR A 15 -5.05 -18.27 -21.50
C THR A 15 -5.35 -18.03 -22.97
N ASP A 16 -5.05 -19.03 -23.79
CA ASP A 16 -5.27 -19.02 -25.23
C ASP A 16 -6.78 -19.18 -25.51
N THR A 17 -7.52 -18.08 -25.51
CA THR A 17 -8.93 -18.05 -25.89
C THR A 17 -9.03 -17.33 -27.24
N ASP A 18 -9.18 -18.12 -28.31
CA ASP A 18 -9.51 -17.72 -29.68
C ASP A 18 -9.05 -16.29 -30.07
N GLY A 19 -7.74 -16.10 -30.16
CA GLY A 19 -7.10 -15.09 -31.02
C GLY A 19 -7.16 -13.62 -30.60
N ASP A 20 -7.81 -13.24 -29.49
CA ASP A 20 -7.85 -11.82 -29.07
C ASP A 20 -8.06 -11.56 -27.56
N SER A 21 -8.00 -12.58 -26.69
CA SER A 21 -8.11 -12.35 -25.24
C SER A 21 -6.74 -12.15 -24.57
N ASN A 22 -6.48 -10.94 -24.05
CA ASN A 22 -5.38 -10.67 -23.10
C ASN A 22 -5.72 -11.21 -21.68
N ASP A 23 -6.35 -12.37 -21.61
CA ASP A 23 -6.79 -12.96 -20.35
C ASP A 23 -5.65 -13.78 -19.76
N TYR A 24 -5.41 -13.56 -18.47
CA TYR A 24 -4.34 -14.21 -17.72
C TYR A 24 -4.93 -14.91 -16.50
N GLU A 25 -4.61 -16.19 -16.33
CA GLU A 25 -4.90 -16.92 -15.11
C GLU A 25 -3.75 -16.76 -14.11
N THR A 26 -4.08 -16.52 -12.85
CA THR A 26 -3.07 -16.49 -11.78
C THR A 26 -2.85 -17.90 -11.25
N ILE A 27 -1.62 -18.40 -11.39
CA ILE A 27 -1.23 -19.74 -10.93
C ILE A 27 -0.28 -19.66 -9.73
N TYR A 28 -0.44 -20.59 -8.79
CA TYR A 28 0.54 -20.84 -7.73
C TYR A 28 1.70 -21.66 -8.30
N VAL A 29 2.93 -21.29 -7.94
CA VAL A 29 4.16 -21.95 -8.40
C VAL A 29 4.80 -22.77 -7.28
N CYS A 30 5.11 -22.13 -6.15
CA CYS A 30 5.72 -22.75 -4.97
C CYS A 30 5.69 -21.78 -3.78
N ASP A 31 6.04 -22.27 -2.59
CA ASP A 31 6.42 -21.44 -1.46
C ASP A 31 7.93 -21.26 -1.41
N ILE A 32 8.38 -20.11 -0.94
CA ILE A 32 9.81 -19.80 -0.80
C ILE A 32 10.07 -19.07 0.52
N GLU A 33 11.09 -19.52 1.24
CA GLU A 33 11.67 -18.78 2.35
C GLU A 33 12.68 -17.78 1.80
N PHE A 34 12.47 -16.50 2.10
CA PHE A 34 13.36 -15.44 1.65
C PHE A 34 14.32 -15.06 2.77
N ASP A 35 15.57 -15.54 2.68
CA ASP A 35 16.67 -15.08 3.51
C ASP A 35 17.94 -14.81 2.69
N GLY A 36 18.94 -14.18 3.31
CA GLY A 36 20.25 -13.95 2.69
C GLY A 36 20.34 -12.69 1.83
N LYS A 37 20.98 -12.80 0.65
CA LYS A 37 21.33 -11.67 -0.21
C LYS A 37 20.98 -11.96 -1.68
N LEU A 38 20.51 -10.94 -2.39
CA LEU A 38 20.46 -10.95 -3.85
C LEU A 38 21.88 -10.65 -4.35
N VAL A 39 22.53 -11.65 -4.96
CA VAL A 39 23.90 -11.56 -5.44
C VAL A 39 23.89 -11.52 -6.97
N PRO A 40 24.29 -10.39 -7.59
CA PRO A 40 24.44 -10.34 -9.05
C PRO A 40 25.52 -11.33 -9.51
N PRO A 41 25.25 -12.24 -10.48
CA PRO A 41 26.19 -13.29 -10.87
C PRO A 41 27.54 -12.75 -11.35
N GLU A 42 27.52 -11.63 -12.08
CA GLU A 42 28.72 -11.02 -12.66
C GLU A 42 29.42 -10.04 -11.71
N LYS A 43 28.73 -9.56 -10.66
CA LYS A 43 29.22 -8.53 -9.73
C LYS A 43 28.78 -8.79 -8.29
N PRO A 44 29.33 -9.82 -7.63
CA PRO A 44 28.92 -10.20 -6.27
C PRO A 44 29.16 -9.10 -5.22
N GLU A 45 30.09 -8.17 -5.47
CA GLU A 45 30.34 -7.00 -4.62
C GLU A 45 29.16 -6.03 -4.53
N HIS A 46 28.19 -6.17 -5.42
CA HIS A 46 26.93 -5.43 -5.41
C HIS A 46 25.78 -6.22 -4.76
N ALA A 47 26.08 -7.25 -3.97
CA ALA A 47 25.06 -7.99 -3.25
C ALA A 47 24.26 -7.09 -2.29
N VAL A 48 22.94 -7.28 -2.24
CA VAL A 48 22.03 -6.53 -1.36
C VAL A 48 21.27 -7.50 -0.45
N PRO A 49 21.05 -7.18 0.84
CA PRO A 49 20.31 -8.05 1.75
C PRO A 49 18.86 -8.18 1.30
N ILE A 50 18.30 -9.39 1.26
CA ILE A 50 16.88 -9.58 0.93
C ILE A 50 16.00 -8.92 2.01
N ASN A 51 16.32 -9.17 3.29
CA ASN A 51 15.66 -8.58 4.44
C ASN A 51 16.67 -7.74 5.25
N PRO A 52 16.85 -6.45 4.92
CA PRO A 52 17.67 -5.56 5.71
C PRO A 52 17.13 -5.44 7.14
N ARG A 53 18.03 -5.31 8.11
CA ARG A 53 17.69 -5.19 9.55
C ARG A 53 18.19 -3.87 10.09
N GLY A 54 17.64 -3.46 11.24
CA GLY A 54 18.05 -2.25 11.95
C GLY A 54 17.56 -0.96 11.31
N LEU A 55 16.42 -1.03 10.60
CA LEU A 55 15.73 0.14 10.07
C LEU A 55 14.77 0.70 11.10
N SER A 56 14.66 2.02 11.13
CA SER A 56 13.63 2.74 11.85
C SER A 56 12.52 3.17 10.89
N PRO A 57 11.27 3.30 11.36
CA PRO A 57 10.22 3.92 10.57
C PRO A 57 10.67 5.28 10.00
N GLY A 58 10.40 5.52 8.71
CA GLY A 58 10.88 6.70 7.99
C GLY A 58 12.18 6.49 7.20
N ASP A 59 12.96 5.45 7.48
CA ASP A 59 14.19 5.15 6.74
C ASP A 59 13.92 4.70 5.30
N LEU A 60 14.83 5.06 4.37
CA LEU A 60 14.82 4.52 3.03
C LEU A 60 15.03 3.02 3.03
N TRP A 61 14.23 2.32 2.24
CA TRP A 61 14.41 0.90 2.06
C TRP A 61 15.70 0.59 1.29
N PRO A 62 16.70 -0.12 1.89
CA PRO A 62 18.03 -0.27 1.31
C PRO A 62 18.17 -1.51 0.42
N SER A 63 17.07 -2.07 -0.06
CA SER A 63 17.08 -3.29 -0.87
C SER A 63 16.10 -3.27 -2.04
N ILE A 64 16.14 -4.33 -2.84
CA ILE A 64 15.12 -4.68 -3.81
C ILE A 64 13.94 -5.28 -3.03
N TYR A 65 12.72 -4.89 -3.39
CA TYR A 65 11.52 -5.40 -2.74
C TYR A 65 10.44 -5.70 -3.76
N ASP A 66 9.67 -6.72 -3.42
CA ASP A 66 8.38 -7.09 -3.98
C ASP A 66 7.49 -7.59 -2.82
N GLY A 67 6.23 -7.91 -3.10
CA GLY A 67 5.26 -8.22 -2.05
C GLY A 67 3.83 -7.90 -2.44
N ALA A 68 2.91 -8.11 -1.51
CA ALA A 68 1.50 -7.78 -1.71
C ALA A 68 1.26 -6.28 -1.56
N LYS A 69 0.58 -5.69 -2.54
CA LYS A 69 0.27 -4.25 -2.59
C LYS A 69 -1.15 -4.01 -2.10
N TYR A 70 -1.29 -3.06 -1.19
CA TYR A 70 -2.55 -2.65 -0.60
C TYR A 70 -2.72 -1.14 -0.68
N SER A 71 -3.92 -0.68 -0.36
CA SER A 71 -4.27 0.73 -0.31
C SER A 71 -4.94 1.08 1.00
N PHE A 72 -4.82 2.35 1.38
CA PHE A 72 -5.45 2.86 2.59
C PHE A 72 -5.85 4.33 2.45
N SER A 73 -6.81 4.73 3.28
CA SER A 73 -7.24 6.13 3.47
C SER A 73 -7.85 6.27 4.86
N GLY A 74 -7.27 7.15 5.68
CA GLY A 74 -7.62 7.24 7.10
C GLY A 74 -7.40 5.91 7.83
N THR A 75 -8.48 5.31 8.34
CA THR A 75 -8.47 4.02 9.04
C THR A 75 -8.91 2.84 8.16
N ARG A 76 -9.20 3.08 6.88
CA ARG A 76 -9.70 2.06 5.96
C ARG A 76 -8.56 1.49 5.13
N PHE A 77 -8.50 0.16 5.05
CA PHE A 77 -7.49 -0.60 4.33
C PHE A 77 -8.17 -1.57 3.36
N TRP A 78 -7.63 -1.72 2.16
CA TRP A 78 -8.16 -2.64 1.17
C TRP A 78 -7.10 -3.18 0.22
N TRP A 79 -7.35 -4.38 -0.28
CA TRP A 79 -6.71 -4.93 -1.46
C TRP A 79 -7.56 -4.66 -2.70
N GLN A 80 -6.93 -4.45 -3.86
CA GLN A 80 -7.64 -4.35 -5.13
C GLN A 80 -7.34 -5.56 -6.00
N ASN A 81 -8.37 -6.30 -6.37
CA ASN A 81 -8.23 -7.44 -7.26
C ASN A 81 -7.81 -6.96 -8.66
N GLY A 82 -6.70 -7.50 -9.16
CA GLY A 82 -6.13 -7.07 -10.45
C GLY A 82 -7.02 -7.37 -11.66
N ALA A 83 -7.82 -8.44 -11.60
CA ALA A 83 -8.70 -8.89 -12.68
C ALA A 83 -10.06 -8.18 -12.60
N THR A 84 -10.74 -8.27 -11.46
CA THR A 84 -12.10 -7.73 -11.31
C THR A 84 -12.14 -6.24 -11.00
N LYS A 85 -11.00 -5.65 -10.59
CA LYS A 85 -10.87 -4.27 -10.10
C LYS A 85 -11.63 -3.95 -8.83
N LEU A 86 -12.30 -4.94 -8.23
CA LEU A 86 -13.05 -4.79 -6.98
C LEU A 86 -12.11 -4.55 -5.79
N ARG A 87 -12.61 -3.82 -4.79
CA ARG A 87 -11.91 -3.53 -3.55
C ARG A 87 -12.40 -4.48 -2.47
N HIS A 88 -11.45 -5.16 -1.84
CA HIS A 88 -11.66 -6.11 -0.76
C HIS A 88 -11.13 -5.49 0.53
N SER A 89 -12.02 -5.19 1.47
CA SER A 89 -11.67 -4.61 2.76
C SER A 89 -10.87 -5.61 3.60
N PHE A 90 -10.05 -5.12 4.52
CA PHE A 90 -9.39 -5.99 5.49
C PHE A 90 -10.42 -6.46 6.53
N VAL A 91 -10.34 -7.72 6.93
CA VAL A 91 -11.15 -8.29 8.02
C VAL A 91 -10.67 -7.70 9.36
N ASN A 92 -9.35 -7.65 9.55
CA ASN A 92 -8.71 -7.20 10.78
C ASN A 92 -7.95 -5.89 10.54
N ALA A 93 -7.92 -5.03 11.55
CA ALA A 93 -7.08 -3.83 11.52
C ALA A 93 -5.59 -4.21 11.60
N LEU A 94 -4.74 -3.40 10.97
CA LEU A 94 -3.30 -3.50 11.18
C LEU A 94 -2.93 -3.05 12.61
N PRO A 95 -1.75 -3.45 13.14
CA PRO A 95 -1.27 -2.93 14.41
C PRO A 95 -1.21 -1.40 14.41
N ASP A 96 -1.66 -0.75 15.50
CA ASP A 96 -1.76 0.71 15.60
C ASP A 96 -0.47 1.43 15.21
N ARG A 97 0.69 0.90 15.62
CA ARG A 97 2.01 1.45 15.24
C ARG A 97 2.22 1.56 13.73
N ILE A 98 1.70 0.62 12.94
CA ILE A 98 1.80 0.62 11.48
C ILE A 98 0.81 1.64 10.90
N ILE A 99 -0.39 1.71 11.46
CA ILE A 99 -1.44 2.65 11.04
C ILE A 99 -0.95 4.09 11.26
N ASP A 100 -0.44 4.39 12.46
CA ASP A 100 0.03 5.71 12.84
C ASP A 100 1.18 6.16 11.95
N GLU A 101 2.17 5.30 11.71
CA GLU A 101 3.30 5.61 10.84
C GLU A 101 2.86 5.82 9.37
N LEU A 102 1.97 4.97 8.84
CA LEU A 102 1.43 5.16 7.50
C LEU A 102 0.72 6.51 7.36
N ARG A 103 -0.05 6.92 8.38
CA ARG A 103 -0.75 8.20 8.39
C ARG A 103 0.21 9.38 8.54
N GLN A 104 1.30 9.22 9.28
CA GLN A 104 2.33 10.24 9.40
C GLN A 104 3.06 10.46 8.06
N LEU A 105 3.47 9.37 7.40
CA LEU A 105 4.20 9.43 6.13
C LEU A 105 3.30 9.77 4.93
N ARG A 106 2.01 9.44 5.01
CA ARG A 106 1.03 9.60 3.91
C ARG A 106 -0.35 10.00 4.49
N PRO A 107 -0.54 11.27 4.90
CA PRO A 107 -1.75 11.74 5.58
C PRO A 107 -3.03 11.56 4.75
N ASP A 108 -2.96 11.79 3.44
CA ASP A 108 -4.09 11.65 2.52
C ASP A 108 -4.38 10.20 2.12
N GLY A 109 -3.59 9.26 2.66
CA GLY A 109 -3.59 7.86 2.28
C GLY A 109 -2.73 7.58 1.04
N GLY A 110 -2.88 6.37 0.51
CA GLY A 110 -2.09 5.92 -0.61
C GLY A 110 -2.00 4.41 -0.69
N SER A 111 -0.82 3.94 -1.12
CA SER A 111 -0.54 2.51 -1.20
C SER A 111 0.68 2.16 -0.39
N PHE A 112 0.62 0.99 0.22
CA PHE A 112 1.74 0.35 0.90
C PHE A 112 1.92 -1.06 0.36
N GLN A 113 3.06 -1.66 0.65
CA GLN A 113 3.43 -3.00 0.24
C GLN A 113 3.95 -3.77 1.44
N ILE A 114 3.54 -5.02 1.57
CA ILE A 114 4.04 -5.93 2.59
C ILE A 114 4.95 -6.95 1.90
N THR A 115 6.21 -7.01 2.30
CA THR A 115 7.18 -7.97 1.77
C THR A 115 6.89 -9.39 2.29
N PRO A 116 7.45 -10.44 1.67
CA PRO A 116 7.34 -11.81 2.19
C PRO A 116 7.88 -11.99 3.63
N ALA A 117 8.77 -11.10 4.07
CA ALA A 117 9.32 -11.08 5.43
C ALA A 117 8.45 -10.27 6.43
N GLY A 118 7.31 -9.75 5.98
CA GLY A 118 6.40 -8.95 6.79
C GLY A 118 6.79 -7.48 6.92
N ASP A 119 7.83 -7.01 6.21
CA ASP A 119 8.19 -5.59 6.22
C ASP A 119 7.15 -4.77 5.46
N VAL A 120 6.69 -3.70 6.09
CA VAL A 120 5.72 -2.77 5.54
C VAL A 120 6.46 -1.58 4.96
N LEU A 121 6.22 -1.32 3.68
CA LEU A 121 6.85 -0.24 2.92
C LEU A 121 5.78 0.67 2.34
N THR A 122 6.00 1.98 2.42
CA THR A 122 5.22 2.95 1.66
C THR A 122 6.13 3.71 0.71
N GLN A 123 5.54 4.48 -0.19
CA GLN A 123 6.28 5.35 -1.08
C GLN A 123 5.95 6.81 -0.74
N ILE A 124 6.94 7.68 -0.61
CA ILE A 124 6.71 9.12 -0.39
C ILE A 124 7.28 9.94 -1.55
N PRO A 125 6.68 11.10 -1.89
CA PRO A 125 7.25 12.02 -2.88
C PRO A 125 8.64 12.49 -2.46
N THR A 126 9.56 12.66 -3.42
CA THR A 126 10.90 13.17 -3.12
C THR A 126 10.88 14.58 -2.54
N GLU A 127 9.89 15.39 -2.91
CA GLU A 127 9.71 16.78 -2.43
C GLU A 127 9.34 16.84 -0.95
N GLU A 128 8.71 15.79 -0.44
CA GLU A 128 8.24 15.65 0.94
C GLU A 128 9.20 14.79 1.80
N SER A 129 10.36 14.41 1.25
CA SER A 129 11.31 13.55 1.96
C SER A 129 12.05 14.31 3.08
N PRO A 130 12.17 13.71 4.29
CA PRO A 130 12.97 14.29 5.37
C PRO A 130 14.43 14.56 4.97
N PRO A 131 15.15 15.52 5.59
CA PRO A 131 16.54 15.84 5.24
C PRO A 131 17.48 14.61 5.25
N ASP A 132 17.27 13.73 6.22
CA ASP A 132 18.02 12.51 6.50
C ASP A 132 17.94 11.53 5.31
N VAL A 133 16.83 11.55 4.56
CA VAL A 133 16.60 10.71 3.39
C VAL A 133 17.64 10.96 2.30
N GLN A 134 18.16 12.19 2.16
CA GLN A 134 19.20 12.47 1.16
C GLN A 134 20.53 11.80 1.50
N GLU A 135 20.89 11.75 2.77
CA GLU A 135 22.09 11.05 3.24
C GLU A 135 21.92 9.55 3.06
N GLN A 136 20.80 8.99 3.51
CA GLN A 136 20.46 7.58 3.30
C GLN A 136 20.49 7.22 1.81
N PHE A 137 19.99 8.10 0.94
CA PHE A 137 20.02 7.88 -0.51
C PHE A 137 21.45 7.80 -1.05
N ARG A 138 22.39 8.63 -0.54
CA ARG A 138 23.80 8.56 -0.92
C ARG A 138 24.44 7.24 -0.53
N ASP A 139 24.00 6.64 0.57
CA ASP A 139 24.53 5.38 1.07
C ASP A 139 23.86 4.14 0.47
N LEU A 140 22.75 4.32 -0.28
CA LEU A 140 22.08 3.19 -0.94
C LEU A 140 23.02 2.39 -1.86
N PRO A 141 22.93 1.05 -1.84
CA PRO A 141 23.67 0.21 -2.77
C PRO A 141 23.34 0.54 -4.23
N ARG A 142 24.36 0.41 -5.10
CA ARG A 142 24.23 0.72 -6.54
C ARG A 142 23.05 0.01 -7.22
N PRO A 143 22.75 -1.28 -6.98
CA PRO A 143 21.58 -1.94 -7.58
C PRO A 143 20.25 -1.30 -7.18
N VAL A 144 20.12 -0.88 -5.93
CA VAL A 144 18.91 -0.22 -5.41
C VAL A 144 18.71 1.12 -6.10
N LYS A 145 19.76 1.95 -6.15
CA LYS A 145 19.75 3.22 -6.92
C LYS A 145 19.36 3.01 -8.38
N ARG A 146 19.83 1.93 -9.01
CA ARG A 146 19.50 1.60 -10.40
C ARG A 146 18.01 1.28 -10.58
N ILE A 147 17.42 0.54 -9.65
CA ILE A 147 15.99 0.21 -9.68
C ILE A 147 15.14 1.47 -9.45
N LEU A 148 15.53 2.32 -8.50
CA LEU A 148 14.84 3.60 -8.28
C LEU A 148 14.88 4.47 -9.53
N LYS A 149 16.04 4.57 -10.20
CA LYS A 149 16.16 5.26 -11.49
C LYS A 149 15.22 4.65 -12.55
N LEU A 150 15.22 3.33 -12.70
CA LEU A 150 14.36 2.67 -13.70
C LEU A 150 12.86 2.89 -13.43
N ARG A 151 12.45 2.92 -12.16
CA ARG A 151 11.07 3.20 -11.77
C ARG A 151 10.69 4.65 -12.09
N ARG A 152 11.57 5.59 -11.77
CA ARG A 152 11.43 7.00 -12.14
C ARG A 152 11.24 7.17 -13.65
N ASP A 153 12.17 6.62 -14.43
CA ASP A 153 12.20 6.79 -15.90
C ASP A 153 10.96 6.18 -16.59
N ARG A 154 10.35 5.13 -16.01
CA ARG A 154 9.16 4.45 -16.58
C ARG A 154 7.83 5.04 -16.14
N GLY A 155 7.75 5.57 -14.93
CA GLY A 155 6.51 6.02 -14.32
C GLY A 155 6.30 7.53 -14.33
N ASN A 156 7.35 8.31 -14.55
CA ASN A 156 7.36 9.77 -14.29
C ASN A 156 6.85 10.12 -12.88
N VAL A 157 7.14 9.25 -11.89
CA VAL A 157 6.77 9.46 -10.49
C VAL A 157 8.05 9.46 -9.65
N ASP A 158 8.32 10.60 -9.02
CA ASP A 158 9.48 10.81 -8.16
C ASP A 158 9.13 10.35 -6.73
N MET A 159 9.08 9.03 -6.53
CA MET A 159 8.76 8.42 -5.24
C MET A 159 9.91 7.59 -4.68
N LEU A 160 10.10 7.68 -3.36
CA LEU A 160 11.09 6.91 -2.62
C LEU A 160 10.42 5.87 -1.72
N PRO A 161 10.90 4.61 -1.69
CA PRO A 161 10.41 3.61 -0.76
C PRO A 161 10.95 3.86 0.64
N VAL A 162 10.03 3.88 1.59
CA VAL A 162 10.30 4.14 3.00
C VAL A 162 9.76 3.00 3.84
N TYR A 163 10.55 2.61 4.83
CA TYR A 163 10.19 1.61 5.82
C TYR A 163 9.17 2.18 6.80
N VAL A 164 8.11 1.42 7.06
CA VAL A 164 7.05 1.77 8.00
C VAL A 164 7.18 0.96 9.28
N GLY A 165 7.54 -0.32 9.15
CA GLY A 165 7.63 -1.25 10.27
C GLY A 165 7.53 -2.69 9.79
N GLN A 166 7.32 -3.62 10.71
CA GLN A 166 7.19 -5.03 10.42
C GLN A 166 5.93 -5.62 11.08
N LEU A 167 5.23 -6.47 10.35
CA LEU A 167 4.15 -7.30 10.87
C LEU A 167 4.72 -8.57 11.50
N SER A 168 4.14 -9.00 12.63
CA SER A 168 4.48 -10.29 13.23
C SER A 168 3.91 -11.42 12.39
N GLU A 169 4.34 -12.67 12.61
CA GLU A 169 3.76 -13.83 11.92
C GLU A 169 2.26 -14.00 12.22
N ASP A 170 1.80 -13.58 13.39
CA ASP A 170 0.38 -13.66 13.79
C ASP A 170 -0.50 -12.62 13.06
N ASP A 171 0.11 -11.56 12.53
CA ASP A 171 -0.59 -10.50 11.77
C ASP A 171 -0.64 -10.80 10.25
N ARG A 172 -0.21 -12.00 9.82
CA ARG A 172 -0.10 -12.39 8.40
C ARG A 172 -0.55 -13.84 8.17
N PRO A 173 -1.12 -14.15 6.99
CA PRO A 173 -1.41 -13.26 5.88
C PRO A 173 -2.56 -12.28 6.20
N ILE A 174 -2.69 -11.22 5.40
CA ILE A 174 -3.78 -10.26 5.59
C ILE A 174 -5.09 -10.91 5.13
N GLU A 175 -6.02 -11.07 6.06
CA GLU A 175 -7.37 -11.53 5.75
C GLU A 175 -8.18 -10.41 5.10
N ILE A 176 -8.84 -10.73 3.98
CA ILE A 176 -9.66 -9.82 3.21
C ILE A 176 -11.09 -10.35 3.08
N GLU A 177 -12.05 -9.44 3.08
CA GLU A 177 -13.46 -9.74 2.84
C GLU A 177 -13.76 -9.85 1.34
N GLU A 178 -14.81 -10.60 0.99
CA GLU A 178 -15.34 -10.58 -0.37
C GLU A 178 -15.92 -9.19 -0.69
N ALA A 179 -15.72 -8.76 -1.93
CA ALA A 179 -16.12 -7.42 -2.33
C ALA A 179 -17.63 -7.38 -2.61
N THR A 180 -18.36 -6.54 -1.85
CA THR A 180 -19.79 -6.28 -2.10
C THR A 180 -19.97 -5.61 -3.45
N ARG A 181 -20.89 -6.14 -4.26
CA ARG A 181 -21.29 -5.55 -5.54
C ARG A 181 -22.56 -4.75 -5.37
N LEU A 182 -22.72 -3.74 -6.22
CA LEU A 182 -23.92 -2.92 -6.28
C LEU A 182 -25.20 -3.72 -6.57
N THR A 183 -25.07 -4.90 -7.17
CA THR A 183 -26.18 -5.77 -7.54
C THR A 183 -26.43 -6.89 -6.54
N ASP A 184 -25.60 -7.01 -5.51
CA ASP A 184 -25.80 -8.04 -4.49
C ASP A 184 -27.06 -7.71 -3.68
N PRO A 185 -27.86 -8.72 -3.31
CA PRO A 185 -29.04 -8.48 -2.49
C PRO A 185 -28.61 -7.95 -1.11
N LEU A 186 -29.37 -7.01 -0.57
CA LEU A 186 -29.19 -6.54 0.80
C LEU A 186 -29.62 -7.65 1.77
N SER A 187 -28.84 -7.83 2.84
CA SER A 187 -29.27 -8.64 3.98
C SER A 187 -30.33 -7.88 4.80
N GLU A 188 -31.15 -8.62 5.56
CA GLU A 188 -32.17 -8.02 6.45
C GLU A 188 -31.57 -6.97 7.41
N LYS A 189 -30.32 -7.18 7.84
CA LYS A 189 -29.57 -6.25 8.70
C LYS A 189 -29.19 -4.97 7.98
N GLU A 190 -28.76 -5.06 6.72
CA GLU A 190 -28.42 -3.90 5.90
C GLU A 190 -29.66 -3.10 5.54
N GLU A 191 -30.75 -3.77 5.13
CA GLU A 191 -32.05 -3.14 4.89
C GLU A 191 -32.52 -2.38 6.13
N SER A 192 -32.56 -3.05 7.29
CA SER A 192 -32.97 -2.43 8.56
C SER A 192 -32.09 -1.23 8.94
N SER A 193 -30.78 -1.30 8.67
CA SER A 193 -29.84 -0.22 8.97
C SER A 193 -30.04 0.97 8.03
N LEU A 194 -30.30 0.73 6.74
CA LEU A 194 -30.61 1.76 5.76
C LEU A 194 -31.94 2.42 6.02
N GLU A 195 -32.97 1.66 6.39
CA GLU A 195 -34.27 2.17 6.81
C GLU A 195 -34.14 3.04 8.07
N ALA A 196 -33.38 2.59 9.08
CA ALA A 196 -33.12 3.38 10.27
C ALA A 196 -32.38 4.68 9.94
N TRP A 197 -31.39 4.64 9.04
CA TRP A 197 -30.69 5.83 8.58
C TRP A 197 -31.60 6.80 7.82
N ALA A 198 -32.44 6.29 6.91
CA ALA A 198 -33.42 7.09 6.19
C ALA A 198 -34.50 7.68 7.11
N ALA A 199 -34.85 6.98 8.20
CA ALA A 199 -35.79 7.43 9.21
C ALA A 199 -35.22 8.49 10.16
N MET A 200 -33.88 8.62 10.27
CA MET A 200 -33.21 9.73 10.98
C MET A 200 -33.28 11.06 10.21
N GLY A 201 -34.35 11.28 9.43
CA GLY A 201 -34.52 12.39 8.50
C GLY A 201 -34.23 13.79 9.07
N SER A 202 -33.59 14.59 8.21
CA SER A 202 -33.24 16.01 8.30
C SER A 202 -32.37 16.45 9.48
N TYR A 203 -31.13 16.85 9.17
CA TYR A 203 -30.55 18.00 9.87
C TYR A 203 -31.57 19.15 9.71
N ASP A 204 -32.08 19.66 10.82
CA ASP A 204 -32.82 20.91 10.84
C ASP A 204 -31.90 21.95 10.18
N GLU A 205 -32.31 22.51 9.03
CA GLU A 205 -31.61 23.62 8.36
C GLU A 205 -31.50 24.87 9.26
N SER A 206 -32.03 24.83 10.48
CA SER A 206 -32.06 25.94 11.42
C SER A 206 -30.72 26.35 12.01
N ASP A 207 -29.66 25.53 11.88
CA ASP A 207 -28.36 25.84 12.47
C ASP A 207 -27.29 26.25 11.45
N LEU A 208 -27.59 26.29 10.15
CA LEU A 208 -26.68 26.88 9.16
C LEU A 208 -26.87 28.39 9.12
N SER A 209 -26.22 29.09 10.05
CA SER A 209 -26.12 30.54 9.97
C SER A 209 -25.27 30.92 8.74
N VAL A 210 -25.66 31.97 8.02
CA VAL A 210 -24.88 32.52 6.90
C VAL A 210 -23.49 33.02 7.35
N GLU A 211 -23.25 33.08 8.67
CA GLU A 211 -21.97 33.45 9.26
C GLU A 211 -20.94 32.31 9.31
N ASP A 212 -21.37 31.03 9.23
CA ASP A 212 -20.46 29.86 9.26
C ASP A 212 -19.64 29.67 7.97
N HIS A 213 -19.94 30.44 6.92
CA HIS A 213 -19.22 30.40 5.63
C HIS A 213 -18.34 31.62 5.37
N ARG A 214 -18.08 32.48 6.37
CA ARG A 214 -17.07 33.53 6.22
C ARG A 214 -15.70 32.97 6.61
N LEU A 215 -14.80 32.91 5.62
CA LEU A 215 -13.38 32.90 5.90
C LEU A 215 -13.05 34.26 6.52
N ASP A 216 -12.55 34.27 7.75
CA ASP A 216 -11.93 35.47 8.31
C ASP A 216 -10.79 35.88 7.37
N GLU A 217 -10.97 37.03 6.69
CA GLU A 217 -9.88 37.63 5.94
C GLU A 217 -8.75 37.98 6.93
N PRO A 218 -7.50 37.59 6.67
CA PRO A 218 -6.41 37.94 7.56
C PRO A 218 -6.25 39.46 7.60
N GLU A 219 -6.33 40.03 8.81
CA GLU A 219 -6.02 41.44 9.06
C GLU A 219 -4.65 41.78 8.47
N GLY A 220 -4.68 42.55 7.39
CA GLY A 220 -3.49 43.10 6.77
C GLY A 220 -2.91 44.20 7.65
N ASP A 221 -1.73 43.93 8.17
CA ASP A 221 -0.84 44.89 8.84
C ASP A 221 -0.54 46.07 7.91
N ARG A 222 -0.97 47.28 8.29
CA ARG A 222 -0.37 48.59 7.93
C ARG A 222 -0.93 49.75 8.73
#